data_AF-L5LCP4-F1
#
_entry.id   AF-L5LCP4-F1
#
_cell.length_a   1.000
_cell.length_b   1.000
_cell.length_c   1.000
_cell.angle_alpha   90.00
_cell.angle_beta   90.00
_cell.angle_gamma   90.00
#
_symmetry.space_group_name_H-M   'P 1'
#
loop_
_entity.id
_entity.type
_entity.pdbx_description
1 polymer ?
#
loop_
_entity_poly.entity_id
_entity_poly.type
_entity_poly.pdbx_seq_one_letter_code
_entity_poly.pdbx_strand_id
1 'polypeptide(L)'
;MAMRDTRDRMAPKLRGESAPASAVPPDTDECLGSPCQQRCRNSIGSYSCSCRPGFHLHGNRHSCVGCFHGGVIRAEGAVFSPPTENCTVCVCLAGNVSCVSPECPPGPCETSPEPDCCTCAPGRCYFHGRWYADGAAFSGDGDECTTCVCQLGSVACSPVDCPITCSYPFHPDGQCCPVCGDCNFEGRKVGNGQVFTLDDEPCTQCTCQLGEVSCEKAPCLPACGDSATPPGDCCASCPELQKMMFISHVKKSVGALAGVAQRIEHRPVD
;
A
#
# COMPACT_ATOMS: atom_id res chain seq x y z
N MET A 1 11.04 105.99 83.57
CA MET A 1 10.43 106.36 82.28
C MET A 1 11.11 105.52 81.20
N ALA A 2 10.41 104.49 80.69
CA ALA A 2 10.70 103.62 79.53
C ALA A 2 9.86 102.34 79.72
N MET A 3 8.59 102.26 79.26
CA MET A 3 8.15 101.79 77.93
C MET A 3 8.84 100.47 77.53
N ARG A 4 8.26 99.31 77.92
CA ARG A 4 7.26 98.48 77.20
C ARG A 4 7.89 97.60 76.12
N ASP A 5 7.98 96.30 76.40
CA ASP A 5 7.79 95.26 75.38
C ASP A 5 6.88 94.17 75.96
N THR A 6 5.78 93.90 75.27
CA THR A 6 4.63 93.11 75.70
C THR A 6 4.61 91.77 74.99
N ARG A 7 4.74 90.71 75.79
CA ARG A 7 4.05 89.39 75.74
C ARG A 7 3.45 88.95 74.39
N ASP A 8 3.73 87.72 73.98
CA ASP A 8 2.63 86.77 73.79
C ASP A 8 2.99 85.28 74.02
N ARG A 9 1.96 84.51 74.37
CA ARG A 9 1.95 83.22 75.08
C ARG A 9 1.92 81.97 74.18
N MET A 10 2.60 80.92 74.69
CA MET A 10 2.25 79.48 74.76
C MET A 10 1.73 78.65 73.54
N ALA A 11 2.55 77.63 73.23
CA ALA A 11 2.23 76.18 73.05
C ALA A 11 1.61 75.68 71.73
N PRO A 12 1.65 74.36 71.40
CA PRO A 12 2.58 73.27 71.78
C PRO A 12 3.24 72.57 70.57
N LYS A 13 4.24 71.74 70.87
CA LYS A 13 4.99 70.88 69.94
C LYS A 13 4.08 69.76 69.41
N LEU A 14 3.79 69.74 68.11
CA LEU A 14 3.18 68.60 67.43
C LEU A 14 4.27 67.79 66.73
N ARG A 15 4.40 66.54 67.22
CA ARG A 15 4.73 65.28 66.54
C ARG A 15 5.66 65.37 65.33
N GLY A 16 6.82 64.72 65.47
CA GLY A 16 7.68 64.38 64.33
C GLY A 16 6.92 63.53 63.33
N GLU A 17 6.65 64.11 62.16
CA GLU A 17 6.43 63.35 60.94
C GLU A 17 7.78 62.81 60.48
N SER A 18 7.88 61.49 60.52
CA SER A 18 8.84 60.69 59.77
C SER A 18 9.00 61.29 58.37
N ALA A 19 10.25 61.59 58.00
CA ALA A 19 10.64 62.06 56.68
C ALA A 19 9.86 61.31 55.59
N PRO A 20 9.23 62.01 54.62
CA PRO A 20 8.56 61.31 53.54
C PRO A 20 9.63 60.53 52.76
N ALA A 21 9.26 59.32 52.37
CA ALA A 21 10.05 58.49 51.47
C ALA A 21 10.60 59.38 50.35
N SER A 22 11.92 59.29 50.16
CA SER A 22 12.71 59.91 49.09
C SER A 22 11.81 60.36 47.93
N ALA A 23 11.65 61.66 47.74
CA ALA A 23 10.98 62.21 46.57
C ALA A 23 11.87 61.91 45.35
N VAL A 24 11.81 60.66 44.88
CA VAL A 24 12.42 60.26 43.62
C VAL A 24 11.69 61.04 42.54
N PRO A 25 12.40 61.83 41.71
CA PRO A 25 11.78 62.54 40.60
C PRO A 25 10.95 61.57 39.75
N PRO A 26 9.82 62.00 39.16
CA PRO A 26 9.10 61.16 38.21
C PRO A 26 10.05 60.79 37.07
N ASP A 27 10.05 59.50 36.75
CA ASP A 27 10.84 58.96 35.67
C ASP A 27 10.46 59.63 34.35
N THR A 28 11.47 59.96 33.53
CA THR A 28 11.23 60.56 32.22
C THR A 28 11.00 59.45 31.23
N ASP A 29 9.82 59.40 30.59
CA ASP A 29 9.57 58.40 29.56
C ASP A 29 10.33 58.75 28.28
N GLU A 30 11.54 58.21 28.10
CA GLU A 30 12.33 58.46 26.90
C GLU A 30 11.71 57.83 25.65
N CYS A 31 10.78 56.87 25.80
CA CYS A 31 10.10 56.24 24.66
C CYS A 31 9.20 57.21 23.90
N LEU A 32 8.76 58.31 24.53
CA LEU A 32 8.03 59.38 23.85
C LEU A 32 8.88 60.04 22.75
N GLY A 33 10.21 60.00 22.87
CA GLY A 33 11.14 60.49 21.85
C GLY A 33 11.40 59.53 20.68
N SER A 34 10.72 58.37 20.64
CA SER A 34 10.96 57.30 19.65
C SER A 34 12.44 56.91 19.47
N PRO A 35 13.20 56.64 20.55
CA PRO A 35 14.63 56.36 20.48
C PRO A 35 14.94 55.00 19.82
N CYS A 36 13.98 54.08 19.79
CA CYS A 36 14.15 52.72 19.25
C CYS A 36 13.55 52.62 17.85
N GLN A 37 14.20 51.86 16.95
CA GLN A 37 13.66 51.62 15.61
C GLN A 37 12.34 50.84 15.62
N GLN A 38 12.13 49.95 16.61
CA GLN A 38 10.94 49.09 16.67
C GLN A 38 10.20 49.18 18.01
N ARG A 39 10.63 48.46 19.05
CA ARG A 39 9.94 48.48 20.35
C ARG A 39 10.80 49.18 21.39
N CYS A 40 10.21 50.12 22.11
CA CYS A 40 10.80 50.77 23.26
C CYS A 40 10.06 50.34 24.53
N ARG A 41 10.81 50.08 25.60
CA ARG A 41 10.27 49.83 26.93
C ARG A 41 10.93 50.78 27.92
N ASN A 42 10.13 51.68 28.48
CA ASN A 42 10.57 52.60 29.52
C ASN A 42 10.80 51.86 30.85
N SER A 43 11.76 52.34 31.63
CA SER A 43 12.09 51.83 32.96
C SER A 43 12.64 52.96 33.83
N ILE A 44 12.60 52.80 35.15
CA ILE A 44 13.05 53.87 36.05
C ILE A 44 14.54 54.20 35.79
N GLY A 45 14.80 55.41 35.31
CA GLY A 45 16.13 55.96 35.01
C GLY A 45 16.77 55.48 33.70
N SER A 46 16.06 54.77 32.83
CA SER A 46 16.56 54.27 31.54
C SER A 46 15.43 53.71 30.67
N TYR A 47 15.73 53.41 29.41
CA TYR A 47 14.86 52.61 28.55
C TYR A 47 15.61 51.43 27.94
N SER A 48 14.88 50.51 27.33
CA SER A 48 15.42 49.38 26.58
C SER A 48 14.73 49.24 25.22
N CYS A 49 15.53 49.05 24.18
CA CYS A 49 14.99 48.72 22.85
C CYS A 49 14.94 47.21 22.65
N SER A 50 13.91 46.76 21.96
CA SER A 50 13.77 45.37 21.52
C SER A 50 13.23 45.33 20.10
N CYS A 51 13.45 44.20 19.44
CA CYS A 51 12.99 44.00 18.07
C CYS A 51 11.71 43.16 18.02
N ARG A 52 11.00 43.26 16.90
CA ARG A 52 9.92 42.36 16.50
C ARG A 52 10.50 40.99 16.16
N PRO A 53 9.70 39.91 16.23
CA PRO A 53 10.14 38.58 15.82
C PRO A 53 10.81 38.59 14.43
N GLY A 54 11.91 37.84 14.29
CA GLY A 54 12.68 37.76 13.06
C GLY A 54 13.85 38.73 12.96
N PHE A 55 13.80 39.89 13.60
CA PHE A 55 14.90 40.86 13.62
C PHE A 55 15.84 40.65 14.82
N HIS A 56 17.11 41.06 14.67
CA HIS A 56 18.05 41.13 15.80
C HIS A 56 18.40 42.57 16.17
N LEU A 57 18.64 42.81 17.46
CA LEU A 57 19.05 44.11 17.97
C LEU A 57 20.52 44.35 17.59
N HIS A 58 20.77 45.42 16.85
CA HIS A 58 22.09 45.84 16.43
C HIS A 58 22.94 46.28 17.63
N GLY A 59 24.27 46.30 17.48
CA GLY A 59 25.21 46.64 18.55
C GLY A 59 25.02 48.04 19.16
N ASN A 60 24.39 48.96 18.43
CA ASN A 60 24.02 50.27 18.95
C ASN A 60 22.88 50.22 19.99
N ARG A 61 22.22 49.08 20.19
CA ARG A 61 21.05 48.89 21.09
C ARG A 61 19.81 49.72 20.70
N HIS A 62 19.73 50.22 19.48
CA HIS A 62 18.62 51.05 18.99
C HIS A 62 18.02 50.53 17.69
N SER A 63 18.85 50.00 16.80
CA SER A 63 18.46 49.52 15.47
C SER A 63 18.13 48.04 15.49
N CYS A 64 17.16 47.65 14.66
CA CYS A 64 16.77 46.27 14.41
C CYS A 64 17.09 45.95 12.95
N VAL A 65 18.03 45.03 12.74
CA VAL A 65 18.58 44.73 11.41
C VAL A 65 18.54 43.24 11.14
N GLY A 66 18.71 42.85 9.87
CA GLY A 66 18.87 41.47 9.43
C GLY A 66 17.76 40.51 9.86
N CYS A 67 18.07 39.21 9.84
CA CYS A 67 17.16 38.13 10.17
C CYS A 67 17.76 37.17 11.20
N PHE A 68 16.93 36.55 12.01
CA PHE A 68 17.29 35.47 12.93
C PHE A 68 16.67 34.15 12.44
N HIS A 69 17.51 33.18 12.06
CA HIS A 69 17.07 31.90 11.53
C HIS A 69 17.94 30.75 12.02
N GLY A 70 17.34 29.71 12.59
CA GLY A 70 18.05 28.51 13.07
C GLY A 70 19.15 28.80 14.11
N GLY A 71 18.98 29.83 14.94
CA GLY A 71 19.97 30.25 15.93
C GLY A 71 21.09 31.14 15.38
N VAL A 72 21.07 31.48 14.09
CA VAL A 72 22.09 32.29 13.41
C VAL A 72 21.52 33.64 12.98
N ILE A 73 22.32 34.70 13.18
CA ILE A 73 22.01 36.04 12.70
C ILE A 73 22.51 36.18 11.26
N ARG A 74 21.64 36.65 10.37
CA ARG A 74 21.92 36.91 8.96
C ARG A 74 21.77 38.39 8.65
N ALA A 75 22.68 38.94 7.85
CA ALA A 75 22.58 40.32 7.37
C ALA A 75 21.42 40.46 6.38
N GLU A 76 20.90 41.68 6.25
CA GLU A 76 19.90 42.02 5.23
C GLU A 76 20.45 41.72 3.83
N GLY A 77 19.67 41.03 3.00
CA GLY A 77 20.09 40.60 1.65
C GLY A 77 21.03 39.39 1.63
N ALA A 78 21.36 38.78 2.78
CA ALA A 78 22.19 37.59 2.80
C ALA A 78 21.47 36.40 2.14
N VAL A 79 22.17 35.75 1.20
CA VAL A 79 21.76 34.50 0.56
C VAL A 79 22.54 33.35 1.21
N PHE A 80 21.84 32.31 1.66
CA PHE A 80 22.46 31.17 2.32
C PHE A 80 21.68 29.88 2.07
N SER A 81 22.36 28.73 2.20
CA SER A 81 21.77 27.41 2.19
C SER A 81 21.85 26.77 3.59
N PRO A 82 20.74 26.25 4.15
CA PRO A 82 20.79 25.50 5.40
C PRO A 82 21.54 24.16 5.22
N PRO A 83 22.36 23.72 6.20
CA PRO A 83 23.17 22.50 6.07
C PRO A 83 22.35 21.20 6.13
N THR A 84 21.12 21.26 6.67
CA THR A 84 20.21 20.11 6.80
C THR A 84 19.16 20.05 5.70
N GLU A 85 19.04 21.10 4.89
CA GLU A 85 18.05 21.20 3.82
C GLU A 85 18.80 21.20 2.50
N ASN A 86 18.71 20.09 1.78
CA ASN A 86 19.36 19.97 0.49
C ASN A 86 18.82 21.05 -0.45
N CYS A 87 19.70 21.96 -0.86
CA CYS A 87 19.47 22.83 -2.01
C CYS A 87 18.40 23.90 -1.84
N THR A 88 17.98 24.12 -0.60
CA THR A 88 17.13 25.25 -0.26
C THR A 88 17.97 26.50 -0.19
N VAL A 89 17.64 27.50 -1.01
CA VAL A 89 18.28 28.81 -1.00
C VAL A 89 17.37 29.77 -0.26
N CYS A 90 17.89 30.34 0.82
CA CYS A 90 17.17 31.29 1.64
C CYS A 90 17.75 32.69 1.47
N VAL A 91 16.87 33.69 1.47
CA VAL A 91 17.22 35.11 1.48
C VAL A 91 16.63 35.79 2.71
N CYS A 92 17.44 36.62 3.37
CA CYS A 92 16.98 37.48 4.46
C CYS A 92 16.45 38.81 3.90
N LEU A 93 15.16 39.07 4.12
CA LEU A 93 14.47 40.29 3.73
C LEU A 93 13.65 40.85 4.89
N ALA A 94 14.05 42.00 5.43
CA ALA A 94 13.35 42.76 6.45
C ALA A 94 12.89 41.89 7.64
N GLY A 95 13.82 41.14 8.23
CA GLY A 95 13.55 40.25 9.37
C GLY A 95 12.84 38.95 9.02
N ASN A 96 12.45 38.74 7.76
CA ASN A 96 11.88 37.49 7.28
C ASN A 96 12.91 36.69 6.49
N VAL A 97 12.91 35.37 6.67
CA VAL A 97 13.69 34.47 5.83
C VAL A 97 12.75 33.82 4.84
N SER A 98 12.97 34.08 3.56
CA SER A 98 12.24 33.43 2.47
C SER A 98 13.14 32.37 1.86
N CYS A 99 12.71 31.12 1.94
CA CYS A 99 13.44 29.99 1.39
C CYS A 99 12.74 29.49 0.12
N VAL A 100 13.52 29.22 -0.91
CA VAL A 100 13.08 28.58 -2.14
C VAL A 100 13.89 27.30 -2.34
N SER A 101 13.18 26.18 -2.47
CA SER A 101 13.75 24.89 -2.86
C SER A 101 13.52 24.68 -4.36
N PRO A 102 14.48 24.12 -5.12
CA PRO A 102 14.25 23.79 -6.51
C PRO A 102 13.15 22.73 -6.64
N GLU A 103 12.24 22.91 -7.60
CA GLU A 103 11.28 21.89 -8.00
C GLU A 103 12.04 20.81 -8.79
N CYS A 104 12.35 19.67 -8.16
CA CYS A 104 13.01 18.58 -8.89
C CYS A 104 12.01 17.98 -9.92
N PRO A 105 12.40 17.80 -11.19
CA PRO A 105 11.54 17.21 -12.21
C PRO A 105 11.20 15.75 -11.86
N PRO A 106 9.98 15.26 -12.14
CA PRO A 106 9.68 13.84 -12.06
C PRO A 106 10.44 13.10 -13.17
N GLY A 107 11.45 12.30 -12.82
CA GLY A 107 12.24 11.56 -13.80
C GLY A 107 13.33 10.65 -13.21
N PRO A 108 13.94 9.79 -14.04
CA PRO A 108 15.01 8.89 -13.62
C PRO A 108 16.26 9.69 -13.27
N CYS A 109 16.85 9.37 -12.12
CA CYS A 109 17.96 10.12 -11.56
C CYS A 109 19.28 9.55 -12.06
N GLU A 110 19.94 10.24 -12.98
CA GLU A 110 21.35 10.00 -13.28
C GLU A 110 22.18 10.59 -12.12
N THR A 111 23.01 9.76 -11.50
CA THR A 111 23.96 10.20 -10.48
C THR A 111 25.04 11.07 -11.13
N SER A 112 24.90 12.39 -11.09
CA SER A 112 25.95 13.32 -11.50
C SER A 112 27.06 13.42 -10.42
N PRO A 113 28.35 13.56 -10.78
CA PRO A 113 29.46 13.50 -9.82
C PRO A 113 29.83 14.84 -9.13
N GLU A 114 29.06 15.91 -9.35
CA GLU A 114 29.20 17.20 -8.65
C GLU A 114 27.98 17.47 -7.75
N PRO A 115 28.15 18.09 -6.57
CA PRO A 115 27.09 18.21 -5.57
C PRO A 115 26.13 19.36 -5.92
N ASP A 116 25.61 19.38 -7.14
CA ASP A 116 24.58 20.31 -7.59
C ASP A 116 23.22 19.63 -7.49
N CYS A 117 22.72 19.61 -6.26
CA CYS A 117 21.30 19.70 -5.98
C CYS A 117 20.28 18.85 -6.74
N CYS A 118 20.09 17.62 -6.26
CA CYS A 118 18.84 16.93 -5.89
C CYS A 118 19.27 15.49 -5.55
N THR A 119 19.34 15.10 -4.27
CA THR A 119 19.39 13.67 -3.92
C THR A 119 17.97 13.15 -4.03
N CYS A 120 17.67 12.48 -5.15
CA CYS A 120 16.34 11.97 -5.44
C CYS A 120 15.75 11.21 -4.25
N ALA A 121 14.58 11.68 -3.78
CA ALA A 121 13.68 10.87 -2.98
C ALA A 121 13.35 9.58 -3.75
N PRO A 122 13.04 8.46 -3.07
CA PRO A 122 12.67 7.22 -3.76
C PRO A 122 11.56 7.53 -4.77
N GLY A 123 11.82 7.25 -6.05
CA GLY A 123 11.01 7.71 -7.17
C GLY A 123 9.56 7.27 -7.02
N ARG A 124 8.68 8.19 -6.64
CA ARG A 124 7.23 7.92 -6.59
C ARG A 124 6.65 8.07 -7.99
N CYS A 125 5.80 7.15 -8.39
CA CYS A 125 5.15 7.20 -9.68
C CYS A 125 3.72 7.73 -9.54
N TYR A 126 3.31 8.63 -10.44
CA TYR A 126 1.92 9.07 -10.53
C TYR A 126 1.23 8.30 -11.66
N PHE A 127 0.20 7.55 -11.31
CA PHE A 127 -0.54 6.72 -12.26
C PHE A 127 -2.03 6.77 -11.95
N HIS A 128 -2.83 7.18 -12.92
CA HIS A 128 -4.29 7.16 -12.90
C HIS A 128 -4.91 7.80 -11.64
N GLY A 129 -4.36 8.95 -11.23
CA GLY A 129 -4.86 9.72 -10.09
C GLY A 129 -4.30 9.31 -8.73
N ARG A 130 -3.43 8.30 -8.67
CA ARG A 130 -2.84 7.80 -7.42
C ARG A 130 -1.30 7.82 -7.48
N TRP A 131 -0.69 7.96 -6.31
CA TRP A 131 0.76 7.90 -6.12
C TRP A 131 1.20 6.52 -5.63
N TYR A 132 2.21 5.95 -6.28
CA TYR A 132 2.84 4.68 -5.95
C TYR A 132 4.27 4.91 -5.47
N ALA A 133 4.71 4.10 -4.49
CA ALA A 133 6.09 4.13 -4.02
C ALA A 133 7.02 3.43 -5.01
N ASP A 134 8.31 3.78 -5.00
CA ASP A 134 9.32 3.07 -5.77
C ASP A 134 9.34 1.57 -5.41
N GLY A 135 9.41 0.71 -6.43
CA GLY A 135 9.31 -0.74 -6.30
C GLY A 135 7.89 -1.28 -6.09
N ALA A 136 6.86 -0.42 -5.97
CA ALA A 136 5.49 -0.89 -5.80
C ALA A 136 4.96 -1.53 -7.08
N ALA A 137 4.40 -2.74 -6.95
CA ALA A 137 3.64 -3.41 -7.99
C ALA A 137 2.13 -3.17 -7.78
N PHE A 138 1.40 -2.86 -8.84
CA PHE A 138 -0.04 -2.57 -8.81
C PHE A 138 -0.71 -2.97 -10.12
N SER A 139 -2.03 -3.18 -10.10
CA SER A 139 -2.81 -3.50 -11.30
C SER A 139 -2.99 -2.28 -12.20
N GLY A 140 -2.94 -2.47 -13.52
CA GLY A 140 -3.12 -1.45 -14.57
C GLY A 140 -4.38 -0.62 -14.35
N ASP A 141 -5.58 -1.13 -14.63
CA ASP A 141 -6.82 -0.36 -14.49
C ASP A 141 -8.06 -1.25 -14.34
N GLY A 142 -8.16 -1.92 -13.19
CA GLY A 142 -9.30 -2.81 -12.93
C GLY A 142 -9.34 -4.06 -13.82
N ASP A 143 -8.34 -4.25 -14.67
CA ASP A 143 -8.03 -5.49 -15.34
C ASP A 143 -7.00 -6.28 -14.51
N GLU A 144 -7.37 -7.46 -14.04
CA GLU A 144 -6.44 -8.39 -13.37
C GLU A 144 -5.30 -8.87 -14.29
N CYS A 145 -5.32 -8.48 -15.57
CA CYS A 145 -4.34 -8.92 -16.58
C CYS A 145 -3.18 -7.98 -16.84
N THR A 146 -3.14 -6.81 -16.22
CA THR A 146 -2.01 -5.90 -16.37
C THR A 146 -1.37 -5.68 -15.02
N THR A 147 -0.09 -5.99 -14.91
CA THR A 147 0.73 -5.63 -13.74
C THR A 147 1.64 -4.48 -14.11
N CYS A 148 1.65 -3.46 -13.26
CA CYS A 148 2.49 -2.28 -13.38
C CYS A 148 3.47 -2.24 -12.22
N VAL A 149 4.69 -1.79 -12.48
CA VAL A 149 5.72 -1.56 -11.48
C VAL A 149 6.17 -0.11 -11.55
N CYS A 150 6.27 0.51 -10.38
CA CYS A 150 6.91 1.81 -10.24
C CYS A 150 8.42 1.61 -10.10
N GLN A 151 9.20 2.14 -11.04
CA GLN A 151 10.65 2.10 -11.00
C GLN A 151 11.20 3.49 -11.32
N LEU A 152 11.89 4.08 -10.35
CA LEU A 152 12.61 5.35 -10.49
C LEU A 152 11.71 6.47 -11.05
N GLY A 153 10.47 6.54 -10.56
CA GLY A 153 9.49 7.55 -10.97
C GLY A 153 8.76 7.26 -12.29
N SER A 154 9.11 6.18 -12.98
CA SER A 154 8.44 5.72 -14.20
C SER A 154 7.57 4.50 -13.92
N VAL A 155 6.41 4.44 -14.57
CA VAL A 155 5.54 3.25 -14.52
C VAL A 155 5.82 2.39 -15.73
N ALA A 156 6.18 1.13 -15.50
CA ALA A 156 6.27 0.12 -16.54
C ALA A 156 5.17 -0.92 -16.31
N CYS A 157 4.31 -1.12 -17.30
CA CYS A 157 3.24 -2.12 -17.25
C CYS A 157 3.53 -3.25 -18.23
N SER A 158 3.22 -4.47 -17.82
CA SER A 158 3.29 -5.67 -18.63
C SER A 158 2.05 -6.53 -18.42
N PRO A 159 1.63 -7.29 -19.45
CA PRO A 159 0.59 -8.28 -19.27
C PRO A 159 1.04 -9.37 -18.29
N VAL A 160 0.09 -9.99 -17.59
CA VAL A 160 0.34 -11.13 -16.70
C VAL A 160 0.70 -12.37 -17.54
N ASP A 161 1.83 -13.00 -17.23
CA ASP A 161 2.24 -14.27 -17.82
C ASP A 161 1.46 -15.43 -17.18
N CYS A 162 0.61 -16.09 -17.97
CA CYS A 162 -0.17 -17.25 -17.53
C CYS A 162 0.49 -18.56 -17.99
N PRO A 163 1.16 -19.33 -17.11
CA PRO A 163 1.72 -20.63 -17.48
C PRO A 163 0.60 -21.68 -17.59
N ILE A 164 0.30 -22.12 -18.82
CA ILE A 164 -0.71 -23.15 -19.09
C ILE A 164 -0.03 -24.44 -19.54
N THR A 165 -0.37 -25.55 -18.88
CA THR A 165 0.23 -26.88 -19.16
C THR A 165 -0.79 -27.93 -19.64
N CYS A 166 -2.08 -27.60 -19.67
CA CYS A 166 -3.13 -28.52 -20.13
C CYS A 166 -3.51 -28.26 -21.58
N SER A 167 -4.06 -29.29 -22.24
CA SER A 167 -4.52 -29.21 -23.63
C SER A 167 -5.76 -28.33 -23.80
N TYR A 168 -6.55 -28.15 -22.73
CA TYR A 168 -7.85 -27.49 -22.79
C TYR A 168 -8.11 -26.52 -21.63
N PRO A 169 -7.40 -25.38 -21.61
CA PRO A 169 -7.65 -24.33 -20.63
C PRO A 169 -9.04 -23.69 -20.79
N PHE A 170 -9.70 -23.38 -19.67
CA PHE A 170 -10.97 -22.63 -19.64
C PHE A 170 -10.77 -21.27 -18.96
N HIS A 171 -11.38 -20.21 -19.51
CA HIS A 171 -11.31 -18.86 -18.94
C HIS A 171 -12.53 -18.59 -18.05
N PRO A 172 -12.37 -18.49 -16.72
CA PRO A 172 -13.45 -18.09 -15.83
C PRO A 172 -13.76 -16.60 -16.00
N ASP A 173 -15.04 -16.24 -15.82
CA ASP A 173 -15.48 -14.85 -15.84
C ASP A 173 -14.75 -14.04 -14.75
N GLY A 174 -14.16 -12.92 -15.17
CA GLY A 174 -13.49 -11.97 -14.28
C GLY A 174 -12.09 -12.36 -13.83
N GLN A 175 -11.54 -13.51 -14.24
CA GLN A 175 -10.15 -13.90 -13.94
C GLN A 175 -9.24 -13.66 -15.13
N CYS A 176 -8.00 -13.26 -14.85
CA CYS A 176 -7.02 -13.05 -15.92
C CYS A 176 -6.51 -14.33 -16.57
N CYS A 177 -6.17 -15.35 -15.77
CA CYS A 177 -5.54 -16.54 -16.30
C CYS A 177 -6.56 -17.67 -16.52
N PRO A 178 -6.42 -18.44 -17.61
CA PRO A 178 -7.19 -19.67 -17.77
C PRO A 178 -6.83 -20.71 -16.71
N VAL A 179 -7.80 -21.56 -16.37
CA VAL A 179 -7.63 -22.67 -15.42
C VAL A 179 -7.86 -24.03 -16.10
N CYS A 180 -7.09 -25.03 -15.67
CA CYS A 180 -7.21 -26.43 -16.11
C CYS A 180 -8.13 -27.21 -15.17
N GLY A 181 -9.34 -26.71 -14.95
CA GLY A 181 -10.33 -27.40 -14.12
C GLY A 181 -11.04 -28.49 -14.93
N ASP A 182 -11.76 -28.05 -15.95
CA ASP A 182 -12.60 -28.88 -16.80
C ASP A 182 -11.91 -29.12 -18.16
N CYS A 183 -12.40 -30.07 -18.94
CA CYS A 183 -11.87 -30.36 -20.27
C CYS A 183 -12.75 -29.74 -21.35
N ASN A 184 -12.13 -29.34 -22.46
CA ASN A 184 -12.83 -29.01 -23.70
C ASN A 184 -12.69 -30.19 -24.66
N PHE A 185 -13.78 -30.88 -24.96
CA PHE A 185 -13.80 -31.94 -25.96
C PHE A 185 -14.67 -31.47 -27.13
N GLU A 186 -14.12 -31.32 -28.34
CA GLU A 186 -14.87 -30.88 -29.55
C GLU A 186 -15.70 -29.58 -29.36
N GLY A 187 -15.28 -28.67 -28.48
CA GLY A 187 -16.01 -27.43 -28.20
C GLY A 187 -17.07 -27.53 -27.10
N ARG A 188 -17.28 -28.73 -26.51
CA ARG A 188 -18.12 -28.91 -25.32
C ARG A 188 -17.28 -28.94 -24.04
N LYS A 189 -17.78 -28.27 -23.00
CA LYS A 189 -17.25 -28.35 -21.65
C LYS A 189 -17.62 -29.69 -21.01
N VAL A 190 -16.62 -30.47 -20.63
CA VAL A 190 -16.76 -31.73 -19.89
C VAL A 190 -16.21 -31.52 -18.49
N GLY A 191 -17.02 -31.79 -17.46
CA GLY A 191 -16.61 -31.57 -16.07
C GLY A 191 -15.45 -32.48 -15.66
N ASN A 192 -14.59 -32.00 -14.77
CA ASN A 192 -13.54 -32.83 -14.18
C ASN A 192 -14.13 -34.11 -13.54
N GLY A 193 -13.55 -35.27 -13.86
CA GLY A 193 -14.02 -36.59 -13.42
C GLY A 193 -15.21 -37.14 -14.21
N GLN A 194 -15.74 -36.40 -15.17
CA GLN A 194 -16.85 -36.86 -15.99
C GLN A 194 -16.40 -37.87 -17.03
N VAL A 195 -17.14 -38.97 -17.13
CA VAL A 195 -16.94 -40.06 -18.09
C VAL A 195 -18.03 -39.97 -19.17
N PHE A 196 -17.63 -40.11 -20.43
CA PHE A 196 -18.53 -40.06 -21.58
C PHE A 196 -18.12 -41.06 -22.66
N THR A 197 -19.05 -41.44 -23.53
CA THR A 197 -18.81 -42.26 -24.72
C THR A 197 -18.95 -41.41 -25.98
N LEU A 198 -18.25 -41.78 -27.05
CA LEU A 198 -18.36 -41.10 -28.35
C LEU A 198 -19.58 -41.59 -29.12
N ASP A 199 -20.30 -40.67 -29.76
CA ASP A 199 -21.51 -41.01 -30.54
C ASP A 199 -21.16 -41.83 -31.80
N ASP A 200 -20.02 -41.51 -32.44
CA ASP A 200 -19.51 -42.24 -33.62
C ASP A 200 -18.73 -43.51 -33.25
N GLU A 201 -18.19 -43.59 -32.03
CA GLU A 201 -17.46 -44.75 -31.51
C GLU A 201 -18.02 -45.18 -30.15
N PRO A 202 -19.13 -45.94 -30.11
CA PRO A 202 -19.81 -46.31 -28.86
C PRO A 202 -18.95 -47.17 -27.92
N CYS A 203 -17.86 -47.75 -28.42
CA CYS A 203 -16.88 -48.50 -27.61
C CYS A 203 -15.74 -47.67 -27.05
N THR A 204 -15.66 -46.39 -27.37
CA THR A 204 -14.61 -45.51 -26.88
C THR A 204 -15.16 -44.73 -25.70
N GLN A 205 -14.61 -44.99 -24.51
CA GLN A 205 -14.95 -44.30 -23.28
C GLN A 205 -13.85 -43.30 -22.94
N CYS A 206 -14.22 -42.05 -22.76
CA CYS A 206 -13.32 -40.97 -22.44
C CYS A 206 -13.60 -40.43 -21.03
N THR A 207 -12.54 -40.06 -20.33
CA THR A 207 -12.60 -39.44 -19.00
C THR A 207 -11.89 -38.11 -19.04
N CYS A 208 -12.53 -37.08 -18.48
CA CYS A 208 -11.88 -35.79 -18.24
C CYS A 208 -11.15 -35.80 -16.90
N GLN A 209 -9.86 -35.46 -16.89
CA GLN A 209 -9.08 -35.23 -15.67
C GLN A 209 -8.22 -33.97 -15.84
N LEU A 210 -8.53 -32.92 -15.05
CA LEU A 210 -7.74 -31.69 -14.94
C LEU A 210 -7.33 -31.05 -16.28
N GLY A 211 -8.28 -30.96 -17.22
CA GLY A 211 -8.06 -30.37 -18.55
C GLY A 211 -7.48 -31.32 -19.59
N GLU A 212 -7.30 -32.60 -19.27
CA GLU A 212 -6.89 -33.64 -20.21
C GLU A 212 -8.00 -34.68 -20.41
N VAL A 213 -8.27 -35.00 -21.68
CA VAL A 213 -9.21 -36.07 -22.03
C VAL A 213 -8.41 -37.31 -22.36
N SER A 214 -8.63 -38.38 -21.60
CA SER A 214 -8.06 -39.70 -21.87
C SER A 214 -9.16 -40.64 -22.35
N CYS A 215 -8.95 -41.29 -23.50
CA CYS A 215 -9.92 -42.18 -24.13
C CYS A 215 -9.38 -43.61 -24.22
N GLU A 216 -10.20 -44.58 -23.80
CA GLU A 216 -9.89 -46.00 -23.85
C GLU A 216 -10.94 -46.72 -24.70
N LYS A 217 -10.49 -47.59 -25.61
CA LYS A 217 -11.35 -48.39 -26.48
C LYS A 217 -11.64 -49.75 -25.86
N ALA A 218 -12.91 -50.02 -25.59
CA ALA A 218 -13.35 -51.31 -25.08
C ALA A 218 -13.15 -52.41 -26.14
N PRO A 219 -12.53 -53.55 -25.78
CA PRO A 219 -12.37 -54.66 -26.71
C PRO A 219 -13.70 -55.40 -26.89
N CYS A 220 -14.17 -55.52 -28.14
CA CYS A 220 -15.30 -56.37 -28.48
C CYS A 220 -14.87 -57.80 -28.81
N LEU A 221 -15.78 -58.74 -28.58
CA LEU A 221 -15.65 -60.12 -29.05
C LEU A 221 -15.64 -60.16 -30.59
N PRO A 222 -14.94 -61.11 -31.21
CA PRO A 222 -14.93 -61.27 -32.67
C PRO A 222 -16.33 -61.54 -33.21
N ALA A 223 -16.62 -61.00 -34.39
CA ALA A 223 -17.93 -61.08 -35.04
C ALA A 223 -18.40 -62.54 -35.18
N CYS A 224 -19.58 -62.84 -34.64
CA CYS A 224 -20.27 -64.12 -34.79
C CYS A 224 -21.20 -64.07 -36.02
N GLY A 225 -21.56 -65.23 -36.59
CA GLY A 225 -22.35 -65.32 -37.83
C GLY A 225 -23.71 -64.62 -37.79
N ASP A 226 -24.31 -64.50 -36.60
CA ASP A 226 -25.56 -63.77 -36.34
C ASP A 226 -25.29 -62.57 -35.40
N SER A 227 -24.37 -61.69 -35.80
CA SER A 227 -24.08 -60.47 -35.04
C SER A 227 -25.05 -59.36 -35.43
N ALA A 228 -25.89 -58.95 -34.48
CA ALA A 228 -26.67 -57.73 -34.58
C ALA A 228 -26.22 -56.77 -33.47
N THR A 229 -25.84 -55.56 -33.86
CA THR A 229 -25.54 -54.47 -32.92
C THR A 229 -26.78 -53.59 -32.82
N PRO A 230 -27.46 -53.56 -31.66
CA PRO A 230 -28.56 -52.64 -31.44
C PRO A 230 -28.09 -51.18 -31.59
N PRO A 231 -28.98 -50.26 -32.02
CA PRO A 231 -28.65 -48.84 -32.06
C PRO A 231 -28.22 -48.33 -30.67
N GLY A 232 -27.01 -47.78 -30.57
CA GLY A 232 -26.45 -47.25 -29.32
C GLY A 232 -25.61 -48.22 -28.49
N ASP A 233 -25.52 -49.51 -28.87
CA ASP A 233 -24.66 -50.48 -28.18
C ASP A 233 -23.23 -50.48 -28.75
N CYS A 234 -22.24 -50.62 -27.87
CA CYS A 234 -20.83 -50.74 -28.26
C CYS A 234 -20.55 -52.03 -29.05
N CYS A 235 -20.89 -53.19 -28.49
CA CYS A 235 -20.56 -54.49 -29.09
C CYS A 235 -21.81 -55.21 -29.58
N ALA A 236 -21.65 -55.99 -30.66
CA ALA A 236 -22.71 -56.85 -31.18
C ALA A 236 -23.15 -57.88 -30.12
N SER A 237 -24.46 -58.06 -30.01
CA SER A 237 -25.03 -59.11 -29.18
C SER A 237 -24.95 -60.45 -29.94
N CYS A 238 -24.34 -61.47 -29.33
CA CYS A 238 -24.32 -62.83 -29.87
C CYS A 238 -25.27 -63.71 -29.03
N PRO A 239 -26.54 -63.89 -29.46
CA PRO A 239 -27.55 -64.61 -28.67
C PRO A 239 -27.15 -66.07 -28.37
N GLU A 240 -26.43 -66.72 -29.28
CA GLU A 240 -25.99 -68.11 -29.09
C GLU A 240 -24.78 -68.23 -28.14
N LEU A 241 -23.86 -67.26 -28.13
CA LEU A 241 -22.75 -67.22 -27.17
C LEU A 241 -23.22 -66.81 -25.77
N GLN A 242 -24.18 -65.89 -25.65
CA GLN A 242 -24.77 -65.52 -24.36
C GLN A 242 -25.57 -66.67 -23.76
N LYS A 243 -26.32 -67.45 -24.55
CA LYS A 243 -26.94 -68.71 -24.08
C LYS A 243 -25.89 -69.71 -23.60
N MET A 244 -24.79 -69.90 -24.31
CA MET A 244 -23.70 -70.79 -23.87
C MET A 244 -23.03 -70.30 -22.58
N MET A 245 -22.79 -68.99 -22.42
CA MET A 245 -22.22 -68.42 -21.20
C MET A 245 -23.21 -68.46 -20.03
N PHE A 246 -24.50 -68.21 -20.26
CA PHE A 246 -25.55 -68.37 -19.25
C PHE A 246 -25.69 -69.84 -18.82
N ILE A 247 -25.71 -70.78 -19.76
CA ILE A 247 -25.75 -72.22 -19.45
C ILE A 247 -24.48 -72.63 -18.71
N SER A 248 -23.30 -72.05 -19.03
CA SER A 248 -22.05 -72.30 -18.31
C SER A 248 -22.08 -71.72 -16.88
N HIS A 249 -22.55 -70.49 -16.69
CA HIS A 249 -22.74 -69.88 -15.37
C HIS A 249 -23.79 -70.62 -14.54
N VAL A 250 -24.92 -71.01 -15.14
CA VAL A 250 -25.99 -71.80 -14.49
C VAL A 250 -25.49 -73.22 -14.17
N LYS A 251 -24.73 -73.89 -15.05
CA LYS A 251 -24.09 -75.19 -14.74
C LYS A 251 -23.05 -75.06 -13.62
N LYS A 252 -22.29 -73.96 -13.56
CA LYS A 252 -21.38 -73.66 -12.42
C LYS A 252 -22.16 -73.44 -11.12
N SER A 253 -23.26 -72.68 -11.15
CA SER A 253 -24.09 -72.40 -9.97
C SER A 253 -24.88 -73.62 -9.50
N VAL A 254 -25.45 -74.42 -10.41
CA VAL A 254 -26.14 -75.68 -10.10
C VAL A 254 -25.16 -76.76 -9.65
N GLY A 255 -23.96 -76.83 -10.24
CA GLY A 255 -22.88 -77.71 -9.79
C GLY A 255 -22.36 -77.33 -8.40
N ALA A 256 -22.30 -76.03 -8.08
CA ALA A 256 -21.99 -75.56 -6.74
C ALA A 256 -23.08 -75.93 -5.72
N LEU A 257 -24.37 -75.89 -6.09
CA LEU A 257 -25.48 -76.32 -5.23
C LEU A 257 -25.53 -77.85 -5.07
N ALA A 258 -25.24 -78.64 -6.12
CA ALA A 258 -25.15 -80.09 -6.05
C ALA A 258 -23.98 -80.57 -5.18
N GLY A 259 -22.85 -79.85 -5.20
CA GLY A 259 -21.72 -80.08 -4.29
C GLY A 259 -22.00 -79.77 -2.82
N VAL A 260 -23.03 -78.98 -2.52
CA VAL A 260 -23.51 -78.72 -1.14
C VAL A 260 -24.47 -79.83 -0.67
N ALA A 261 -25.25 -80.43 -1.57
CA ALA A 261 -26.19 -81.51 -1.24
C ALA A 261 -25.51 -82.86 -0.90
N GLN A 262 -24.28 -83.12 -1.38
CA GLN A 262 -23.52 -84.33 -1.05
C GLN A 262 -22.77 -84.28 0.30
N ARG A 263 -22.90 -83.19 1.07
CA ARG A 263 -22.25 -83.05 2.39
C ARG A 263 -23.18 -83.31 3.58
N ILE A 264 -24.41 -83.75 3.34
CA ILE A 264 -25.40 -84.09 4.37
C ILE A 264 -25.80 -85.56 4.19
N GLU A 265 -24.95 -86.54 4.48
CA GLU A 265 -25.40 -87.93 4.70
C GLU A 265 -24.43 -88.83 5.46
N HIS A 266 -23.23 -88.38 5.90
CA HIS A 266 -22.41 -89.18 6.82
C HIS A 266 -21.85 -88.35 7.97
N ARG A 267 -22.66 -88.19 9.02
CA ARG A 267 -22.18 -87.89 10.37
C ARG A 267 -22.39 -89.17 11.21
N PRO A 268 -21.34 -89.93 11.55
CA PRO A 268 -21.45 -90.93 12.59
C PRO A 268 -21.62 -90.21 13.93
N VAL A 269 -22.64 -90.60 14.69
CA VAL A 269 -22.76 -90.30 16.12
C VAL A 269 -21.98 -91.39 16.84
N ASP A 270 -20.94 -91.00 17.57
CA ASP A 270 -20.36 -91.77 18.68
C ASP A 270 -21.40 -91.90 19.81
#